data_AF-A0A938LB57-F1
#
_entry.id   AF-A0A938LB57-F1
#
_cell.length_a   1.000
_cell.length_b   1.000
_cell.length_c   1.000
_cell.angle_alpha   90.00
_cell.angle_beta   90.00
_cell.angle_gamma   90.00
#
_symmetry.space_group_name_H-M   'P 1'
#
loop_
_entity.id
_entity.type
_entity.pdbx_description
1 polymer ?
#
loop_
_entity_poly.entity_id
_entity_poly.type
_entity_poly.pdbx_seq_one_letter_code
_entity_poly.pdbx_strand_id
1 'polypeptide(L)'
;MHRRLAAMIVACALLAGGCSAWKQRQQFDGWTLWTRDEAPIDGAAFERALEPAFAAIEREMGPFEKSVAVHAWSGGVELESGVRGRVVDGEEPLLEVPGMGPARVRAFHSRGDGSPFSRGGIYLGEAEASAAAHELVHARLAELELTPPLWFEEGLASLYSDGALVDGAWVIDGFAFWPWKELRAQRLSDAELGDLLALDGGRDHSLRENLLVHFLGWALVFDIARAAPEAGWRAWLETALENCGPEVLARDRTAAVAQARAALERTLDPTTPLSWLKRLDSPDPGVRLAAARGTWKLATPEIGDRLLAAIAKETDREVRTALVVNLLIGPGQTRYGWQNWWRMRREAIPHLREPGLDDPLETEAAARLYSAWRGRGGKDAQEALRALRRLWEE
;
A
#
# COMPACT_ATOMS: atom_id res chain seq x y z
N MET A 1 -12.76 18.02 12.02
CA MET A 1 -11.97 16.81 12.31
C MET A 1 -12.32 15.79 11.24
N HIS A 2 -11.43 15.54 10.28
CA HIS A 2 -11.69 14.63 9.16
C HIS A 2 -11.44 13.19 9.61
N ARG A 3 -12.45 12.32 9.46
CA ARG A 3 -12.27 10.87 9.50
C ARG A 3 -11.41 10.51 8.28
N ARG A 4 -10.24 9.91 8.51
CA ARG A 4 -9.34 9.46 7.46
C ARG A 4 -9.80 8.09 7.00
N LEU A 5 -9.85 7.89 5.69
CA LEU A 5 -10.10 6.58 5.09
C LEU A 5 -8.74 5.89 4.96
N ALA A 6 -8.57 4.74 5.60
CA ALA A 6 -7.44 3.85 5.33
C ALA A 6 -7.80 2.89 4.20
N ALA A 7 -6.91 2.70 3.24
CA ALA A 7 -6.95 1.52 2.40
C ALA A 7 -6.53 0.32 3.26
N MET A 8 -7.24 -0.80 3.14
CA MET A 8 -6.89 -2.04 3.81
C MET A 8 -6.80 -3.13 2.76
N ILE A 9 -5.71 -3.89 2.84
CA ILE A 9 -5.53 -5.15 2.15
C ILE A 9 -5.73 -6.24 3.20
N VAL A 10 -6.34 -7.36 2.82
CA VAL A 10 -6.74 -8.38 3.80
C VAL A 10 -6.44 -9.76 3.23
N ALA A 11 -5.65 -10.58 3.91
CA ALA A 11 -5.69 -12.02 3.68
C ALA A 11 -7.06 -12.58 4.12
N CYS A 12 -7.94 -12.92 3.18
CA CYS A 12 -9.30 -13.39 3.45
C CYS A 12 -9.43 -14.91 3.23
N ALA A 13 -9.97 -15.60 4.24
CA ALA A 13 -10.69 -16.86 4.05
C ALA A 13 -12.13 -16.53 3.63
N LEU A 14 -12.39 -16.47 2.32
CA LEU A 14 -13.75 -16.26 1.82
C LEU A 14 -14.61 -17.51 2.00
N LEU A 15 -15.82 -17.32 2.53
CA LEU A 15 -16.96 -18.18 2.20
C LEU A 15 -17.44 -17.72 0.82
N ALA A 16 -16.98 -18.41 -0.24
CA ALA A 16 -17.43 -18.12 -1.59
C ALA A 16 -18.94 -18.38 -1.70
N GLY A 17 -19.74 -17.33 -1.55
CA GLY A 17 -21.15 -17.35 -1.90
C GLY A 17 -21.30 -17.54 -3.41
N GLY A 18 -21.82 -18.71 -3.81
CA GLY A 18 -22.43 -18.94 -5.12
C GLY A 18 -21.52 -19.46 -6.22
N CYS A 19 -21.62 -20.76 -6.49
CA CYS A 19 -20.88 -21.57 -7.46
C CYS A 19 -21.02 -21.20 -8.97
N SER A 20 -21.35 -19.97 -9.36
CA SER A 20 -21.62 -19.61 -10.77
C SER A 20 -21.26 -18.18 -11.21
N ALA A 21 -20.67 -17.34 -10.35
CA ALA A 21 -20.58 -15.90 -10.64
C ALA A 21 -19.35 -15.46 -11.47
N TRP A 22 -18.22 -16.18 -11.40
CA TRP A 22 -16.95 -15.74 -12.03
C TRP A 22 -16.76 -16.31 -13.43
N LYS A 23 -16.70 -15.44 -14.45
CA LYS A 23 -16.49 -15.80 -15.86
C LYS A 23 -15.13 -15.31 -16.34
N GLN A 24 -14.44 -16.16 -17.11
CA GLN A 24 -13.18 -15.78 -17.74
C GLN A 24 -13.48 -14.68 -18.76
N ARG A 25 -12.74 -13.58 -18.68
CA ARG A 25 -12.86 -12.47 -19.62
C ARG A 25 -11.73 -12.47 -20.62
N GLN A 26 -10.50 -12.59 -20.13
CA GLN A 26 -9.31 -12.46 -20.94
C GLN A 26 -8.19 -13.29 -20.33
N GLN A 27 -7.34 -13.84 -21.18
CA GLN A 27 -6.14 -14.56 -20.79
C GLN A 27 -4.93 -13.76 -21.27
N PHE A 28 -3.96 -13.58 -20.37
CA PHE A 28 -2.70 -12.92 -20.61
C PHE A 28 -1.57 -13.94 -20.38
N ASP A 29 -0.33 -13.55 -20.67
CA ASP A 29 0.82 -14.36 -20.29
C ASP A 29 0.96 -14.34 -18.76
N GLY A 30 1.08 -15.52 -18.15
CA GLY A 30 1.21 -15.67 -16.69
C GLY A 30 -0.06 -15.44 -15.84
N TRP A 31 -1.15 -14.88 -16.36
CA TRP A 31 -2.37 -14.64 -15.58
C TRP A 31 -3.68 -14.61 -16.38
N THR A 32 -4.80 -14.80 -15.68
CA THR A 32 -6.14 -14.84 -16.28
C THR A 32 -7.09 -13.91 -15.55
N LEU A 33 -7.78 -13.04 -16.30
CA LEU A 33 -8.78 -12.12 -15.77
C LEU A 33 -10.16 -12.79 -15.70
N TRP A 34 -10.77 -12.71 -14.52
CA TRP A 34 -12.11 -13.19 -14.20
C TRP A 34 -12.96 -12.03 -13.69
N THR A 35 -14.25 -12.00 -14.04
CA THR A 35 -15.19 -10.98 -13.53
C THR A 35 -16.49 -11.61 -13.04
N ARG A 36 -17.16 -10.94 -12.10
CA ARG A 36 -18.57 -11.19 -11.79
C ARG A 36 -19.44 -10.37 -12.75
N ASP A 37 -20.43 -11.02 -13.36
CA ASP A 37 -21.41 -10.42 -14.28
C ASP A 37 -20.83 -9.69 -15.51
N GLU A 38 -21.71 -9.05 -16.30
CA GLU A 38 -21.38 -8.13 -17.41
C GLU A 38 -21.00 -6.73 -16.94
N ALA A 39 -20.49 -6.60 -15.70
CA ALA A 39 -19.92 -5.36 -15.22
C ALA A 39 -18.86 -4.85 -16.24
N PRO A 40 -18.90 -3.55 -16.60
CA PRO A 40 -17.96 -2.98 -17.56
C PRO A 40 -16.59 -2.82 -16.92
N ILE A 41 -15.87 -3.94 -16.76
CA ILE A 41 -14.48 -3.97 -16.33
C ILE A 41 -13.60 -3.65 -17.55
N ASP A 42 -12.80 -2.59 -17.45
CA ASP A 42 -11.81 -2.23 -18.46
C ASP A 42 -10.60 -3.18 -18.35
N GLY A 43 -10.58 -4.23 -19.18
CA GLY A 43 -9.47 -5.19 -19.23
C GLY A 43 -8.12 -4.55 -19.55
N ALA A 44 -8.10 -3.48 -20.36
CA ALA A 44 -6.86 -2.77 -20.71
C ALA A 44 -6.32 -1.95 -19.53
N ALA A 45 -7.20 -1.42 -18.67
CA ALA A 45 -6.75 -0.79 -17.42
C ALA A 45 -6.10 -1.81 -16.49
N PHE A 46 -6.69 -3.00 -16.36
CA PHE A 46 -6.10 -4.09 -15.58
C PHE A 46 -4.76 -4.56 -16.13
N GLU A 47 -4.63 -4.73 -17.44
CA GLU A 47 -3.36 -5.06 -18.11
C GLU A 47 -2.27 -4.03 -17.79
N ARG A 48 -2.55 -2.73 -17.98
CA ARG A 48 -1.62 -1.63 -17.67
C ARG A 48 -1.18 -1.60 -16.21
N ALA A 49 -2.01 -2.07 -15.29
CA ALA A 49 -1.68 -2.12 -13.86
C ALA A 49 -0.94 -3.42 -13.47
N LEU A 50 -1.33 -4.55 -14.05
CA LEU A 50 -0.85 -5.87 -13.66
C LEU A 50 0.46 -6.26 -14.33
N GLU A 51 0.66 -6.02 -15.63
CA GLU A 51 1.91 -6.39 -16.31
C GLU A 51 3.16 -5.83 -15.60
N PRO A 52 3.20 -4.54 -15.22
CA PRO A 52 4.35 -3.98 -14.52
C PRO A 52 4.51 -4.57 -13.11
N ALA A 53 3.40 -4.85 -12.42
CA ALA A 53 3.41 -5.44 -11.09
C ALA A 53 3.94 -6.89 -11.13
N PHE A 54 3.47 -7.71 -12.08
CA PHE A 54 4.01 -9.06 -12.33
C PHE A 54 5.51 -9.00 -12.60
N ALA A 55 5.94 -8.19 -13.57
CA ALA A 55 7.35 -8.08 -13.93
C ALA A 55 8.23 -7.71 -12.73
N ALA A 56 7.75 -6.82 -11.85
CA ALA A 56 8.47 -6.45 -10.64
C ALA A 56 8.49 -7.60 -9.61
N ILE A 57 7.36 -8.22 -9.30
CA ILE A 57 7.32 -9.33 -8.33
C ILE A 57 8.13 -10.53 -8.83
N GLU A 58 8.09 -10.86 -10.12
CA GLU A 58 8.88 -11.93 -10.70
C GLU A 58 10.38 -11.65 -10.66
N ARG A 59 10.78 -10.38 -10.83
CA ARG A 59 12.18 -9.97 -10.67
C ARG A 59 12.67 -10.18 -9.24
N GLU A 60 11.86 -9.84 -8.24
CA GLU A 60 12.27 -9.92 -6.82
C GLU A 60 12.09 -11.33 -6.21
N MET A 61 11.05 -12.06 -6.63
CA MET A 61 10.63 -13.33 -6.02
C MET A 61 10.76 -14.56 -6.95
N GLY A 62 11.24 -14.34 -8.18
CA GLY A 62 11.31 -15.34 -9.24
C GLY A 62 9.97 -15.51 -9.97
N PRO A 63 9.98 -16.12 -11.17
CA PRO A 63 8.83 -16.20 -12.05
C PRO A 63 7.71 -17.09 -11.48
N PHE A 64 6.46 -16.76 -11.81
CA PHE A 64 5.33 -17.65 -11.55
C PHE A 64 5.40 -18.88 -12.47
N GLU A 65 5.15 -20.07 -11.94
CA GLU A 65 5.12 -21.31 -12.73
C GLU A 65 3.71 -21.67 -13.20
N LYS A 66 2.69 -21.14 -12.51
CA LYS A 66 1.27 -21.35 -12.78
C LYS A 66 0.61 -20.01 -13.07
N SER A 67 -0.39 -20.04 -13.95
CA SER A 67 -1.20 -18.85 -14.21
C SER A 67 -1.90 -18.38 -12.94
N VAL A 68 -1.72 -17.11 -12.57
CA VAL A 68 -2.44 -16.49 -11.45
C VAL A 68 -3.85 -16.11 -11.91
N ALA A 69 -4.86 -16.46 -11.10
CA ALA A 69 -6.23 -16.01 -11.33
C ALA A 69 -6.44 -14.62 -10.72
N VAL A 70 -6.82 -13.65 -11.54
CA VAL A 70 -7.13 -12.28 -11.13
C VAL A 70 -8.63 -12.07 -11.23
N HIS A 71 -9.27 -11.78 -10.10
CA HIS A 71 -10.71 -11.61 -10.00
C HIS A 71 -11.06 -10.12 -9.83
N ALA A 72 -11.52 -9.49 -10.90
CA ALA A 72 -11.97 -8.09 -10.88
C ALA A 72 -13.45 -7.98 -10.51
N TRP A 73 -13.77 -7.11 -9.56
CA TRP A 73 -15.16 -6.87 -9.13
C TRP A 73 -15.49 -5.37 -9.16
N SER A 74 -16.78 -5.05 -9.18
CA SER A 74 -17.29 -3.69 -8.93
C SER A 74 -18.09 -3.67 -7.63
N GLY A 75 -17.73 -2.80 -6.69
CA GLY A 75 -18.33 -2.74 -5.36
C GLY A 75 -17.28 -2.94 -4.28
N GLY A 76 -17.61 -3.60 -3.18
CA GLY A 76 -16.64 -3.78 -2.09
C GLY A 76 -16.79 -5.09 -1.34
N VAL A 77 -16.13 -5.17 -0.19
CA VAL A 77 -16.12 -6.38 0.64
C VAL A 77 -16.75 -6.07 1.98
N GLU A 78 -17.83 -6.76 2.30
CA GLU A 78 -18.37 -6.79 3.66
C GLU A 78 -17.58 -7.82 4.46
N LEU A 79 -17.06 -7.41 5.61
CA LEU A 79 -16.33 -8.28 6.53
C LEU A 79 -17.22 -8.67 7.71
N GLU A 80 -17.32 -9.98 7.97
CA GLU A 80 -17.88 -10.53 9.22
C GLU A 80 -16.82 -10.54 10.34
N SER A 81 -15.55 -10.75 9.98
CA SER A 81 -14.38 -10.67 10.86
C SER A 81 -13.15 -10.14 10.10
N GLY A 82 -11.99 -10.04 10.77
CA GLY A 82 -10.75 -9.58 10.14
C GLY A 82 -10.21 -10.49 9.03
N VAL A 83 -10.73 -11.71 8.90
CA VAL A 83 -10.30 -12.70 7.89
C VAL A 83 -11.45 -13.30 7.10
N ARG A 84 -12.72 -12.97 7.43
CA ARG A 84 -13.89 -13.52 6.74
C ARG A 84 -14.75 -12.41 6.19
N GLY A 85 -15.06 -12.53 4.91
CA GLY A 85 -15.91 -11.57 4.22
C GLY A 85 -16.62 -12.15 3.01
N ARG A 86 -17.36 -11.28 2.36
CA ARG A 86 -18.04 -11.53 1.08
C ARG A 86 -17.92 -10.31 0.18
N VAL A 87 -17.67 -10.56 -1.10
CA VAL A 87 -17.75 -9.52 -2.13
C VAL A 87 -19.22 -9.17 -2.37
N VAL A 88 -19.55 -7.89 -2.21
CA VAL A 88 -20.88 -7.32 -2.44
C VAL A 88 -20.86 -6.35 -3.61
N ASP A 89 -21.89 -6.44 -4.45
CA ASP A 89 -22.08 -5.56 -5.59
C ASP A 89 -22.71 -4.23 -5.11
N GLY A 90 -22.28 -3.08 -5.63
CA GLY A 90 -22.86 -1.76 -5.30
C GLY A 90 -21.91 -0.81 -4.58
N GLU A 91 -22.37 -0.10 -3.54
CA GLU A 91 -21.52 0.84 -2.80
C GLU A 91 -20.43 0.12 -2.00
N GLU A 92 -19.21 0.68 -2.00
CA GLU A 92 -18.10 0.19 -1.18
C GLU A 92 -18.41 0.39 0.32
N PRO A 93 -18.59 -0.68 1.11
CA PRO A 93 -18.86 -0.55 2.53
C PRO A 93 -17.65 0.04 3.25
N LEU A 94 -17.89 1.07 4.06
CA LEU A 94 -16.90 1.61 4.98
C LEU A 94 -16.91 0.81 6.28
N LEU A 95 -15.76 0.26 6.64
CA LEU A 95 -15.55 -0.52 7.85
C LEU A 95 -14.94 0.37 8.94
N GLU A 96 -15.61 0.54 10.07
CA GLU A 96 -15.03 1.28 11.19
C GLU A 96 -14.05 0.40 11.97
N VAL A 97 -12.75 0.72 11.91
CA VAL A 97 -11.69 -0.01 12.61
C VAL A 97 -11.42 0.65 13.98
N PRO A 98 -11.60 -0.07 15.10
CA PRO A 98 -11.40 0.48 16.44
C PRO A 98 -10.03 1.15 16.62
N GLY A 99 -10.04 2.43 16.99
CA GLY A 99 -8.81 3.21 17.24
C GLY A 99 -8.05 3.65 15.99
N MET A 100 -8.54 3.33 14.79
CA MET A 100 -7.89 3.67 13.50
C MET A 100 -8.83 4.43 12.55
N GLY A 101 -10.15 4.30 12.72
CA GLY A 101 -11.16 5.00 11.93
C GLY A 101 -11.65 4.18 10.75
N PRO A 102 -12.33 4.80 9.78
CA PRO A 102 -12.93 4.07 8.67
C PRO A 102 -11.86 3.54 7.69
N ALA A 103 -12.10 2.33 7.19
CA ALA A 103 -11.28 1.65 6.19
C ALA A 103 -12.16 1.01 5.11
N ARG A 104 -11.55 0.67 3.97
CA ARG A 104 -12.18 -0.12 2.90
C ARG A 104 -11.24 -1.21 2.42
N VAL A 105 -11.80 -2.35 2.03
CA VAL A 105 -11.05 -3.45 1.41
C VAL A 105 -11.02 -3.23 -0.10
N ARG A 106 -9.82 -3.07 -0.66
CA ARG A 106 -9.63 -2.81 -2.09
C ARG A 106 -9.12 -4.02 -2.86
N ALA A 107 -8.41 -4.88 -2.14
CA ALA A 107 -7.81 -6.08 -2.67
C ALA A 107 -7.70 -7.11 -1.55
N PHE A 108 -7.70 -8.37 -1.96
CA PHE A 108 -7.37 -9.49 -1.09
C PHE A 108 -6.89 -10.68 -1.90
N HIS A 109 -6.13 -11.53 -1.24
CA HIS A 109 -5.73 -12.83 -1.77
C HIS A 109 -6.51 -13.94 -1.06
N SER A 110 -6.93 -14.94 -1.85
CA SER A 110 -7.45 -16.20 -1.34
C SER A 110 -6.57 -17.34 -1.79
N ARG A 111 -6.11 -18.18 -0.85
CA ARG A 111 -5.35 -19.41 -1.17
C ARG A 111 -6.23 -20.48 -1.84
N GLY A 112 -7.55 -20.31 -1.84
CA GLY A 112 -8.50 -21.36 -2.19
C GLY A 112 -8.51 -22.48 -1.15
N ASP A 113 -9.56 -23.30 -1.13
CA ASP A 113 -9.67 -24.49 -0.27
C ASP A 113 -9.59 -25.80 -1.09
N GLY A 114 -9.18 -25.70 -2.37
CA GLY A 114 -9.17 -26.81 -3.32
C GLY A 114 -10.56 -27.19 -3.85
N SER A 115 -11.62 -26.51 -3.40
CA SER A 115 -12.97 -26.70 -3.92
C SER A 115 -13.10 -26.12 -5.33
N PRO A 116 -13.86 -26.76 -6.24
CA PRO A 116 -14.22 -26.16 -7.53
C PRO A 116 -14.98 -24.83 -7.41
N PHE A 117 -15.42 -24.46 -6.19
CA PHE A 117 -16.23 -23.28 -5.89
C PHE A 117 -15.45 -22.15 -5.21
N SER A 118 -14.19 -22.41 -4.85
CA SER A 118 -13.28 -21.50 -4.16
C SER A 118 -12.04 -21.36 -5.02
N ARG A 119 -12.03 -20.35 -5.90
CA ARG A 119 -10.89 -20.13 -6.77
C ARG A 119 -9.84 -19.33 -6.01
N GLY A 120 -8.73 -20.01 -5.70
CA GLY A 120 -7.55 -19.31 -5.25
C GLY A 120 -7.10 -18.28 -6.29
N GLY A 121 -6.50 -17.20 -5.82
CA GLY A 121 -6.07 -16.09 -6.66
C GLY A 121 -6.16 -14.75 -5.95
N ILE A 122 -5.83 -13.71 -6.70
CA ILE A 122 -5.92 -12.32 -6.23
C ILE A 122 -7.27 -11.75 -6.65
N TYR A 123 -7.82 -10.90 -5.82
CA TYR A 123 -9.06 -10.20 -6.08
C TYR A 123 -8.75 -8.71 -6.01
N LEU A 124 -9.23 -7.94 -6.99
CA LEU A 124 -8.99 -6.51 -7.10
C LEU A 124 -10.30 -5.77 -7.41
N GLY A 125 -10.66 -4.79 -6.58
CA GLY A 125 -11.80 -3.91 -6.83
C GLY A 125 -11.51 -2.83 -7.88
N GLU A 126 -10.23 -2.52 -8.10
CA GLU A 126 -9.77 -1.50 -9.04
C GLU A 126 -8.47 -1.94 -9.73
N ALA A 127 -8.21 -1.42 -10.93
CA ALA A 127 -6.96 -1.62 -11.65
C ALA A 127 -5.83 -0.76 -11.04
N GLU A 128 -5.33 -1.17 -9.86
CA GLU A 128 -4.30 -0.45 -9.12
C GLU A 128 -3.03 -1.31 -8.96
N ALA A 129 -1.90 -0.84 -9.50
CA ALA A 129 -0.64 -1.60 -9.53
C ALA A 129 -0.06 -1.87 -8.13
N SER A 130 -0.25 -0.94 -7.18
CA SER A 130 0.16 -1.12 -5.77
C SER A 130 -0.57 -2.31 -5.14
N ALA A 131 -1.90 -2.30 -5.18
CA ALA A 131 -2.72 -3.36 -4.66
C ALA A 131 -2.44 -4.70 -5.36
N ALA A 132 -2.26 -4.68 -6.69
CA ALA A 132 -1.86 -5.85 -7.45
C ALA A 132 -0.50 -6.41 -6.98
N ALA A 133 0.52 -5.58 -6.84
CA ALA A 133 1.84 -6.00 -6.36
C ALA A 133 1.77 -6.62 -4.96
N HIS A 134 0.97 -6.06 -4.04
CA HIS A 134 0.74 -6.64 -2.71
C HIS A 134 0.19 -8.07 -2.81
N GLU A 135 -0.91 -8.25 -3.53
CA GLU A 135 -1.56 -9.56 -3.63
C GLU A 135 -0.73 -10.58 -4.41
N LEU A 136 0.11 -10.13 -5.34
CA LEU A 136 1.02 -10.99 -6.07
C LEU A 136 2.12 -11.57 -5.17
N VAL A 137 2.56 -10.86 -4.13
CA VAL A 137 3.44 -11.43 -3.09
C VAL A 137 2.77 -12.62 -2.41
N HIS A 138 1.50 -12.46 -2.02
CA HIS A 138 0.71 -13.52 -1.39
C HIS A 138 0.51 -14.71 -2.32
N ALA A 139 0.15 -14.45 -3.57
CA ALA A 139 0.01 -15.48 -4.60
C ALA A 139 1.32 -16.24 -4.82
N ARG A 140 2.46 -15.53 -4.81
CA ARG A 140 3.77 -16.14 -5.00
C ARG A 140 4.18 -17.01 -3.81
N LEU A 141 3.96 -16.54 -2.58
CA LEU A 141 4.21 -17.34 -1.38
C LEU A 141 3.31 -18.58 -1.35
N ALA A 142 2.06 -18.47 -1.78
CA ALA A 142 1.15 -19.59 -1.89
C ALA A 142 1.56 -20.61 -2.96
N GLU A 143 2.03 -20.16 -4.13
CA GLU A 143 2.54 -21.04 -5.18
C GLU A 143 3.80 -21.82 -4.73
N LEU A 144 4.68 -21.17 -3.97
CA LEU A 144 5.87 -21.78 -3.38
C LEU A 144 5.55 -22.68 -2.17
N GLU A 145 4.28 -22.82 -1.81
CA GLU A 145 3.81 -23.58 -0.65
C GLU A 145 4.45 -23.12 0.67
N LEU A 146 4.75 -21.83 0.78
CA LEU A 146 5.31 -21.21 1.97
C LEU A 146 4.20 -20.64 2.86
N THR A 147 4.39 -20.82 4.17
CA THR A 147 3.54 -20.27 5.23
C THR A 147 4.40 -19.49 6.24
N PRO A 148 4.98 -18.35 5.83
CA PRO A 148 5.69 -17.49 6.77
C PRO A 148 4.74 -16.96 7.86
N PRO A 149 5.24 -16.39 8.96
CA PRO A 149 4.41 -15.69 9.92
C PRO A 149 3.58 -14.62 9.23
N LEU A 150 2.32 -14.44 9.65
CA LEU A 150 1.38 -13.52 8.97
C LEU A 150 1.94 -12.09 8.88
N TRP A 151 2.59 -11.60 9.94
CA TRP A 151 3.25 -10.30 9.92
C TRP A 151 4.38 -10.21 8.89
N PHE A 152 5.12 -11.30 8.64
CA PHE A 152 6.18 -11.29 7.64
C PHE A 152 5.60 -11.28 6.22
N GLU A 153 4.57 -12.10 5.98
CA GLU A 153 3.82 -12.14 4.72
C GLU A 153 3.29 -10.75 4.35
N GLU A 154 2.55 -10.11 5.25
CA GLU A 154 1.99 -8.78 5.01
C GLU A 154 3.07 -7.69 4.97
N GLY A 155 4.16 -7.85 5.73
CA GLY A 155 5.29 -6.92 5.70
C GLY A 155 6.05 -6.95 4.38
N LEU A 156 6.27 -8.14 3.82
CA LEU A 156 6.90 -8.31 2.51
C LEU A 156 6.00 -7.78 1.40
N ALA A 157 4.70 -8.08 1.47
CA ALA A 157 3.72 -7.57 0.53
C ALA A 157 3.68 -6.03 0.54
N SER A 158 3.64 -5.44 1.73
CA SER A 158 3.68 -3.98 1.92
C SER A 158 4.98 -3.35 1.40
N LEU A 159 6.11 -4.05 1.51
CA LEU A 159 7.40 -3.58 1.01
C LEU A 159 7.43 -3.53 -0.53
N TYR A 160 6.94 -4.56 -1.21
CA TYR A 160 6.97 -4.64 -2.67
C TYR A 160 5.81 -3.92 -3.36
N SER A 161 4.69 -3.73 -2.65
CA SER A 161 3.59 -2.87 -3.09
C SER A 161 3.87 -1.39 -2.91
N ASP A 162 4.98 -1.04 -2.27
CA ASP A 162 5.42 0.34 -2.19
C ASP A 162 6.27 0.71 -3.40
N GLY A 163 5.64 1.37 -4.36
CA GLY A 163 6.29 1.83 -5.56
C GLY A 163 5.47 2.84 -6.34
N ALA A 164 5.91 3.12 -7.57
CA ALA A 164 5.17 3.91 -8.52
C ALA A 164 5.27 3.32 -9.93
N LEU A 165 4.19 3.49 -10.70
CA LEU A 165 4.19 3.16 -12.12
C LEU A 165 4.80 4.33 -12.89
N VAL A 166 5.95 4.09 -13.53
CA VAL A 166 6.74 5.08 -14.26
C VAL A 166 7.13 4.46 -15.60
N ASP A 167 6.75 5.10 -16.71
CA ASP A 167 7.04 4.61 -18.07
C ASP A 167 6.68 3.13 -18.29
N GLY A 168 5.58 2.67 -17.68
CA GLY A 168 5.11 1.28 -17.77
C GLY A 168 5.89 0.28 -16.90
N ALA A 169 6.78 0.74 -16.03
CA ALA A 169 7.50 -0.10 -15.06
C ALA A 169 7.05 0.19 -13.63
N TRP A 170 6.84 -0.86 -12.84
CA TRP A 170 6.63 -0.73 -11.40
C TRP A 170 7.99 -0.58 -10.68
N VAL A 171 8.27 0.64 -10.23
CA VAL A 171 9.49 0.97 -9.50
C VAL A 171 9.21 0.88 -8.01
N ILE A 172 9.74 -0.17 -7.39
CA ILE A 172 9.65 -0.41 -5.94
C ILE A 172 10.65 0.52 -5.24
N ASP A 173 10.20 1.25 -4.22
CA ASP A 173 11.10 1.98 -3.33
C ASP A 173 11.21 1.24 -1.99
N GLY A 174 10.12 0.68 -1.46
CA GLY A 174 10.09 -0.03 -0.17
C GLY A 174 10.24 0.90 1.06
N PHE A 175 10.07 2.21 0.89
CA PHE A 175 10.17 3.27 1.89
C PHE A 175 8.90 4.12 2.02
N ALA A 176 7.73 3.63 1.59
CA ALA A 176 6.46 4.30 1.76
C ALA A 176 6.24 4.53 3.23
N PHE A 177 5.85 5.77 3.48
CA PHE A 177 5.69 6.36 4.79
C PHE A 177 4.46 5.84 5.53
N TRP A 178 3.75 4.89 4.96
CA TRP A 178 2.65 4.19 5.55
C TRP A 178 3.13 2.87 6.15
N PRO A 179 2.81 2.58 7.42
CA PRO A 179 1.91 3.25 8.36
C PRO A 179 2.69 3.86 9.54
N TRP A 180 3.81 4.55 9.29
CA TRP A 180 4.74 4.99 10.34
C TRP A 180 4.06 5.80 11.45
N LYS A 181 3.27 6.81 11.06
CA LYS A 181 2.55 7.68 12.01
C LYS A 181 1.46 6.92 12.74
N GLU A 182 0.66 6.14 12.01
CA GLU A 182 -0.44 5.36 12.53
C GLU A 182 0.06 4.34 13.55
N LEU A 183 1.10 3.58 13.21
CA LEU A 183 1.73 2.59 14.09
C LEU A 183 2.34 3.24 15.33
N ARG A 184 3.05 4.36 15.18
CA ARG A 184 3.58 5.13 16.32
C ARG A 184 2.48 5.60 17.28
N ALA A 185 1.28 5.91 16.76
CA ALA A 185 0.15 6.33 17.58
C ALA A 185 -0.49 5.18 18.38
N GLN A 186 -0.34 3.92 17.96
CA GLN A 186 -0.97 2.76 18.61
C GLN A 186 -0.39 2.43 19.99
N ARG A 187 0.89 2.77 20.25
CA ARG A 187 1.57 2.53 21.55
C ARG A 187 1.40 1.08 22.05
N LEU A 188 1.68 0.11 21.17
CA LEU A 188 1.50 -1.31 21.45
C LEU A 188 2.31 -1.76 22.67
N SER A 189 1.64 -2.38 23.63
CA SER A 189 2.30 -3.05 24.76
C SER A 189 3.08 -4.29 24.32
N ASP A 190 3.97 -4.80 25.17
CA ASP A 190 4.71 -6.05 24.90
C ASP A 190 3.79 -7.28 24.83
N ALA A 191 2.71 -7.27 25.61
CA ALA A 191 1.69 -8.30 25.55
C ALA A 191 0.99 -8.31 24.18
N GLU A 192 0.48 -7.15 23.73
CA GLU A 192 -0.13 -6.99 22.40
C GLU A 192 0.85 -7.34 21.28
N LEU A 193 2.11 -6.92 21.39
CA LEU A 193 3.12 -7.24 20.39
C LEU A 193 3.33 -8.76 20.27
N GLY A 194 3.41 -9.46 21.40
CA GLY A 194 3.52 -10.93 21.39
C GLY A 194 2.27 -11.63 20.84
N ASP A 195 1.08 -11.04 21.00
CA ASP A 195 -0.16 -11.60 20.46
C ASP A 195 -0.20 -11.43 18.94
N LEU A 196 0.17 -10.25 18.44
CA LEU A 196 0.28 -9.99 17.00
C LEU A 196 1.32 -10.89 16.31
N LEU A 197 2.48 -11.11 16.95
CA LEU A 197 3.50 -12.02 16.43
C LEU A 197 3.03 -13.48 16.37
N ALA A 198 2.06 -13.86 17.22
CA ALA A 198 1.49 -15.20 17.28
C ALA A 198 0.30 -15.40 16.33
N LEU A 199 -0.16 -14.35 15.62
CA LEU A 199 -1.25 -14.49 14.67
C LEU A 199 -0.82 -15.33 13.47
N ASP A 200 -1.71 -16.21 13.07
CA ASP A 200 -1.59 -17.04 11.87
C ASP A 200 -2.80 -16.79 10.96
N GLY A 201 -2.69 -17.13 9.67
CA GLY A 201 -3.76 -16.91 8.70
C GLY A 201 -5.00 -17.79 8.90
N GLY A 202 -4.96 -18.76 9.81
CA GLY A 202 -6.06 -19.69 10.08
C GLY A 202 -6.94 -19.31 11.27
N ARG A 203 -6.44 -18.46 12.17
CA ARG A 203 -7.16 -17.98 13.35
C ARG A 203 -8.04 -16.78 13.01
N ASP A 204 -9.27 -16.85 13.50
CA ASP A 204 -10.16 -15.70 13.47
C ASP A 204 -9.61 -14.57 14.33
N HIS A 205 -9.53 -13.38 13.77
CA HIS A 205 -9.02 -12.19 14.44
C HIS A 205 -9.81 -10.95 14.03
N SER A 206 -9.71 -9.91 14.84
CA SER A 206 -10.43 -8.66 14.63
C SER A 206 -9.85 -7.85 13.46
N LEU A 207 -10.66 -6.94 12.91
CA LEU A 207 -10.21 -5.97 11.89
C LEU A 207 -9.02 -5.13 12.36
N ARG A 208 -8.98 -4.78 13.65
CA ARG A 208 -7.86 -4.02 14.24
C ARG A 208 -6.59 -4.86 14.24
N GLU A 209 -6.67 -6.12 14.64
CA GLU A 209 -5.52 -7.02 14.66
C GLU A 209 -4.99 -7.24 13.24
N ASN A 210 -5.86 -7.45 12.26
CA ASN A 210 -5.47 -7.58 10.86
C ASN A 210 -4.65 -6.37 10.38
N LEU A 211 -5.17 -5.16 10.60
CA LEU A 211 -4.49 -3.93 10.18
C LEU A 211 -3.18 -3.70 10.97
N LEU A 212 -3.16 -4.03 12.26
CA LEU A 212 -1.93 -3.96 13.07
C LEU A 212 -0.87 -4.94 12.61
N VAL A 213 -1.24 -6.12 12.12
CA VAL A 213 -0.29 -7.10 11.59
C VAL A 213 0.38 -6.58 10.33
N HIS A 214 -0.35 -5.90 9.43
CA HIS A 214 0.26 -5.22 8.28
C HIS A 214 1.25 -4.14 8.74
N PHE A 215 0.85 -3.34 9.72
CA PHE A 215 1.67 -2.23 10.20
C PHE A 215 2.95 -2.72 10.88
N LEU A 216 2.82 -3.72 11.76
CA LEU A 216 3.93 -4.35 12.43
C LEU A 216 4.83 -5.08 11.42
N GLY A 217 4.21 -5.82 10.51
CA GLY A 217 4.86 -6.56 9.45
C GLY A 217 5.79 -5.69 8.62
N TRP A 218 5.24 -4.60 8.09
CA TRP A 218 6.01 -3.58 7.38
C TRP A 218 7.20 -3.12 8.23
N ALA A 219 6.99 -2.77 9.50
CA ALA A 219 8.06 -2.20 10.33
C ALA A 219 9.21 -3.17 10.60
N LEU A 220 8.89 -4.45 10.78
CA LEU A 220 9.87 -5.51 11.05
C LEU A 220 10.60 -5.94 9.78
N VAL A 221 9.87 -6.21 8.69
CA VAL A 221 10.48 -6.57 7.41
C VAL A 221 11.34 -5.44 6.89
N PHE A 222 10.89 -4.20 7.04
CA PHE A 222 11.67 -3.00 6.72
C PHE A 222 12.99 -2.92 7.49
N ASP A 223 12.96 -3.17 8.81
CA ASP A 223 14.17 -3.15 9.64
C ASP A 223 15.19 -4.22 9.23
N ILE A 224 14.71 -5.38 8.80
CA ILE A 224 15.56 -6.46 8.29
C ILE A 224 16.13 -6.09 6.90
N ALA A 225 15.26 -5.66 5.98
CA ALA A 225 15.64 -5.33 4.61
C ALA A 225 16.65 -4.18 4.57
N ARG A 226 16.48 -3.13 5.38
CA ARG A 226 17.44 -2.01 5.42
C ARG A 226 18.81 -2.40 5.99
N ALA A 227 18.86 -3.42 6.85
CA ALA A 227 20.12 -3.91 7.42
C ALA A 227 20.91 -4.77 6.42
N ALA A 228 20.21 -5.44 5.50
CA ALA A 228 20.82 -6.32 4.50
C ALA A 228 20.06 -6.24 3.14
N PRO A 229 20.13 -5.12 2.42
CA PRO A 229 19.31 -4.89 1.22
C PRO A 229 19.61 -5.89 0.09
N GLU A 230 20.85 -6.35 -0.02
CA GLU A 230 21.29 -7.27 -1.08
C GLU A 230 20.99 -8.75 -0.78
N ALA A 231 20.50 -9.07 0.44
CA ALA A 231 20.30 -10.47 0.85
C ALA A 231 19.03 -11.11 0.25
N GLY A 232 18.07 -10.28 -0.15
CA GLY A 232 16.77 -10.71 -0.69
C GLY A 232 15.83 -11.32 0.34
N TRP A 233 14.57 -11.51 -0.06
CA TRP A 233 13.48 -11.83 0.87
C TRP A 233 13.61 -13.18 1.58
N ARG A 234 14.25 -14.18 0.98
CA ARG A 234 14.46 -15.49 1.63
C ARG A 234 15.40 -15.39 2.83
N ALA A 235 16.52 -14.67 2.68
CA ALA A 235 17.43 -14.42 3.78
C ALA A 235 16.79 -13.53 4.86
N TRP A 236 15.92 -12.58 4.46
CA TRP A 236 15.14 -11.79 5.40
C TRP A 236 14.16 -12.66 6.19
N LEU A 237 13.51 -13.63 5.55
CA LEU A 237 12.63 -14.59 6.21
C LEU A 237 13.38 -15.46 7.21
N GLU A 238 14.57 -15.97 6.85
CA GLU A 238 15.43 -16.71 7.78
C GLU A 238 15.77 -15.87 9.00
N THR A 239 16.22 -14.62 8.79
CA THR A 239 16.52 -13.66 9.85
C THR A 239 15.30 -13.38 10.73
N ALA A 240 14.11 -13.23 10.14
CA ALA A 240 12.86 -13.04 10.86
C ALA A 240 12.52 -14.24 11.76
N LEU A 241 12.65 -15.45 11.23
CA LEU A 241 12.37 -16.69 11.95
C LEU A 241 13.32 -16.90 13.13
N GLU A 242 14.60 -16.57 12.96
CA GLU A 242 15.62 -16.65 14.02
C GLU A 242 15.41 -15.64 15.16
N ASN A 243 14.88 -14.45 14.84
CA ASN A 243 14.75 -13.37 15.82
C ASN A 243 13.43 -13.40 16.60
N CYS A 244 12.31 -13.57 15.90
CA CYS A 244 10.97 -13.49 16.49
C CYS A 244 9.96 -14.43 15.82
N GLY A 245 10.43 -15.48 15.14
CA GLY A 245 9.58 -16.48 14.52
C GLY A 245 8.78 -17.32 15.53
N PRO A 246 7.82 -18.15 15.05
CA PRO A 246 6.91 -18.91 15.89
C PRO A 246 7.61 -19.83 16.89
N GLU A 247 8.71 -20.47 16.48
CA GLU A 247 9.50 -21.36 17.35
C GLU A 247 10.19 -20.59 18.48
N VAL A 248 10.78 -19.44 18.17
CA VAL A 248 11.43 -18.56 19.16
C VAL A 248 10.38 -18.01 20.12
N LEU A 249 9.24 -17.57 19.59
CA LEU A 249 8.12 -17.04 20.37
C LEU A 249 7.53 -18.09 21.33
N ALA A 250 7.44 -19.35 20.90
CA ALA A 250 6.97 -20.46 21.74
C ALA A 250 7.98 -20.87 22.82
N ARG A 251 9.28 -20.80 22.51
CA ARG A 251 10.36 -21.17 23.44
C ARG A 251 10.64 -20.08 24.48
N ASP A 252 10.72 -18.83 24.03
CA ASP A 252 11.04 -17.66 24.85
C ASP A 252 10.32 -16.42 24.29
N ARG A 253 9.05 -16.28 24.69
CA ARG A 253 8.20 -15.17 24.28
C ARG A 253 8.80 -13.81 24.65
N THR A 254 9.44 -13.71 25.82
CA THR A 254 10.03 -12.46 26.29
C THR A 254 11.18 -12.02 25.39
N ALA A 255 12.07 -12.95 25.02
CA ALA A 255 13.16 -12.64 24.09
C ALA A 255 12.65 -12.26 22.69
N ALA A 256 11.71 -13.02 22.14
CA ALA A 256 11.13 -12.73 20.81
C ALA A 256 10.46 -11.35 20.76
N VAL A 257 9.67 -11.02 21.80
CA VAL A 257 9.02 -9.71 21.92
C VAL A 257 10.04 -8.60 22.08
N ALA A 258 11.11 -8.80 22.85
CA ALA A 258 12.18 -7.81 23.00
C ALA A 258 12.90 -7.52 21.67
N GLN A 259 13.14 -8.55 20.85
CA GLN A 259 13.74 -8.37 19.52
C GLN A 259 12.82 -7.58 18.59
N ALA A 260 11.53 -7.95 18.53
CA ALA A 260 10.54 -7.25 17.73
C ALA A 260 10.36 -5.80 18.21
N ARG A 261 10.38 -5.55 19.53
CA ARG A 261 10.33 -4.21 20.12
C ARG A 261 11.52 -3.37 19.67
N ALA A 262 12.73 -3.92 19.75
CA ALA A 262 13.94 -3.22 19.35
C ALA A 262 13.94 -2.88 17.85
N ALA A 263 13.47 -3.78 16.99
CA ALA A 263 13.29 -3.52 15.57
C ALA A 263 12.25 -2.41 15.32
N LEU A 264 11.09 -2.52 15.97
CA LEU A 264 10.03 -1.52 15.89
C LEU A 264 10.50 -0.12 16.34
N GLU A 265 11.25 -0.03 17.43
CA GLU A 265 11.82 1.23 17.93
C GLU A 265 12.79 1.85 16.94
N ARG A 266 13.64 1.05 16.29
CA ARG A 266 14.54 1.56 15.25
C ARG A 266 13.79 2.08 14.03
N THR A 267 12.75 1.38 13.57
CA THR A 267 11.92 1.85 12.45
C THR A 267 11.12 3.10 12.81
N LEU A 268 10.60 3.17 14.04
CA LEU A 268 9.81 4.31 14.53
C LEU A 268 10.65 5.49 15.04
N ASP A 269 11.97 5.41 14.94
CA ASP A 269 12.86 6.49 15.34
C ASP A 269 12.53 7.80 14.57
N PRO A 270 12.45 8.97 15.23
CA PRO A 270 12.12 10.23 14.57
C PRO A 270 13.07 10.65 13.43
N THR A 271 14.29 10.10 13.37
CA THR A 271 15.25 10.37 12.29
C THR A 271 15.03 9.49 11.06
N THR A 272 14.35 8.35 11.20
CA THR A 272 14.07 7.41 10.11
C THR A 272 13.34 8.08 8.93
N PRO A 273 12.25 8.86 9.15
CA PRO A 273 11.62 9.68 8.10
C PRO A 273 12.58 10.58 7.31
N LEU A 274 13.56 11.18 7.99
CA LEU A 274 14.53 12.08 7.34
C LEU A 274 15.49 11.31 6.43
N SER A 275 15.79 10.06 6.76
CA SER A 275 16.60 9.18 5.93
C SER A 275 15.87 8.79 4.64
N TRP A 276 14.57 8.53 4.73
CA TRP A 276 13.71 8.17 3.59
C TRP A 276 13.51 9.35 2.64
N LEU A 277 13.36 10.57 3.17
CA LEU A 277 13.28 11.78 2.35
C LEU A 277 14.53 12.03 1.48
N LYS A 278 15.66 11.34 1.72
CA LYS A 278 16.82 11.36 0.80
C LYS A 278 16.52 10.71 -0.54
N ARG A 279 15.49 9.85 -0.65
CA ARG A 279 15.04 9.25 -1.92
C ARG A 279 14.56 10.28 -2.92
N LEU A 280 14.10 11.45 -2.45
CA LEU A 280 13.80 12.61 -3.29
C LEU A 280 15.04 13.18 -4.02
N ASP A 281 16.25 12.75 -3.65
CA ASP A 281 17.50 13.11 -4.30
C ASP A 281 18.01 12.01 -5.25
N SER A 282 17.28 10.91 -5.41
CA SER A 282 17.65 9.79 -6.30
C SER A 282 17.83 10.28 -7.74
N PRO A 283 18.82 9.77 -8.50
CA PRO A 283 18.92 10.05 -9.93
C PRO A 283 17.74 9.47 -10.73
N ASP A 284 17.13 8.39 -10.22
CA ASP A 284 15.99 7.72 -10.85
C ASP A 284 14.67 8.47 -10.55
N PRO A 285 13.95 8.98 -11.58
CA PRO A 285 12.67 9.67 -11.39
C PRO A 285 11.59 8.77 -10.80
N GLY A 286 11.60 7.46 -11.06
CA GLY A 286 10.62 6.54 -10.52
C GLY A 286 10.76 6.35 -9.02
N VAL A 287 12.00 6.28 -8.51
CA VAL A 287 12.28 6.30 -7.07
C VAL A 287 11.82 7.62 -6.44
N ARG A 288 12.06 8.76 -7.10
CA ARG A 288 11.58 10.06 -6.60
C ARG A 288 10.05 10.14 -6.59
N LEU A 289 9.37 9.58 -7.59
CA LEU A 289 7.91 9.53 -7.66
C LEU A 289 7.33 8.64 -6.55
N ALA A 290 7.83 7.42 -6.40
CA ALA A 290 7.44 6.49 -5.34
C ALA A 290 7.60 7.14 -3.96
N ALA A 291 8.78 7.71 -3.68
CA ALA A 291 9.02 8.45 -2.46
C ALA A 291 8.04 9.63 -2.29
N ALA A 292 7.74 10.40 -3.35
CA ALA A 292 6.83 11.53 -3.25
C ALA A 292 5.42 11.13 -2.78
N ARG A 293 4.86 10.03 -3.33
CA ARG A 293 3.48 9.55 -3.11
C ARG A 293 3.11 9.34 -1.65
N GLY A 294 4.04 8.85 -0.83
CA GLY A 294 3.76 8.58 0.59
C GLY A 294 4.09 9.73 1.54
N THR A 295 4.89 10.73 1.12
CA THR A 295 5.50 11.72 2.04
C THR A 295 4.52 12.42 2.97
N TRP A 296 3.28 12.64 2.54
CA TRP A 296 2.24 13.29 3.34
C TRP A 296 1.93 12.54 4.65
N LYS A 297 2.10 11.22 4.68
CA LYS A 297 1.75 10.36 5.83
C LYS A 297 2.69 10.52 7.01
N LEU A 298 3.93 10.95 6.79
CA LEU A 298 4.91 11.17 7.86
C LEU A 298 4.48 12.22 8.88
N ALA A 299 3.73 13.23 8.45
CA ALA A 299 3.19 14.28 9.32
C ALA A 299 4.22 14.95 10.24
N THR A 300 5.44 15.22 9.76
CA THR A 300 6.45 16.01 10.47
C THR A 300 6.62 17.41 9.83
N PRO A 301 6.94 18.46 10.60
CA PRO A 301 7.10 19.81 10.05
C PRO A 301 8.18 19.91 8.96
N GLU A 302 9.23 19.10 9.06
CA GLU A 302 10.41 19.11 8.18
C GLU A 302 10.08 18.68 6.74
N ILE A 303 8.99 17.92 6.54
CA ILE A 303 8.54 17.47 5.22
C ILE A 303 8.24 18.65 4.31
N GLY A 304 7.59 19.70 4.84
CA GLY A 304 7.25 20.87 4.04
C GLY A 304 8.48 21.52 3.42
N ASP A 305 9.56 21.65 4.20
CA ASP A 305 10.82 22.20 3.70
C ASP A 305 11.50 21.29 2.68
N ARG A 306 11.48 19.98 2.92
CA ARG A 306 12.08 18.97 2.03
C ARG A 306 11.35 18.87 0.70
N LEU A 307 10.01 18.84 0.72
CA LEU A 307 9.19 18.84 -0.49
C LEU A 307 9.38 20.13 -1.28
N LEU A 308 9.37 21.30 -0.63
CA LEU A 308 9.63 22.57 -1.31
C LEU A 308 11.03 22.62 -1.95
N ALA A 309 12.06 22.10 -1.26
CA ALA A 309 13.41 22.00 -1.81
C ALA A 309 13.47 21.03 -3.01
N ALA A 310 12.78 19.89 -2.93
CA ALA A 310 12.69 18.93 -4.03
C ALA A 310 11.96 19.53 -5.25
N ILE A 311 10.82 20.18 -5.06
CA ILE A 311 10.04 20.85 -6.13
C ILE A 311 10.88 21.89 -6.87
N ALA A 312 11.73 22.64 -6.17
CA ALA A 312 12.52 23.72 -6.75
C ALA A 312 13.58 23.23 -7.74
N LYS A 313 14.08 22.00 -7.58
CA LYS A 313 15.14 21.40 -8.41
C LYS A 313 14.64 20.30 -9.34
N GLU A 314 13.44 19.77 -9.11
CA GLU A 314 12.90 18.68 -9.91
C GLU A 314 12.77 19.13 -11.37
N THR A 315 13.22 18.27 -12.27
CA THR A 315 13.17 18.49 -13.72
C THR A 315 12.01 17.75 -14.34
N ASP A 316 11.70 16.56 -13.83
CA ASP A 316 10.58 15.75 -14.25
C ASP A 316 9.25 16.43 -13.87
N ARG A 317 8.31 16.51 -14.81
CA ARG A 317 7.06 17.25 -14.58
C ARG A 317 6.07 16.44 -13.76
N GLU A 318 6.01 15.13 -13.98
CA GLU A 318 5.14 14.23 -13.25
C GLU A 318 5.58 14.12 -11.79
N VAL A 319 6.87 13.86 -11.55
CA VAL A 319 7.43 13.82 -10.18
C VAL A 319 7.17 15.13 -9.45
N ARG A 320 7.35 16.26 -10.13
CA ARG A 320 7.07 17.58 -9.54
C ARG A 320 5.60 17.76 -9.20
N THR A 321 4.70 17.29 -10.05
CA THR A 321 3.26 17.31 -9.77
C THR A 321 2.93 16.46 -8.55
N ALA A 322 3.49 15.25 -8.44
CA ALA A 322 3.30 14.40 -7.27
C ALA A 322 3.83 15.06 -5.99
N LEU A 323 5.01 15.68 -6.03
CA LEU A 323 5.56 16.43 -4.89
C LEU A 323 4.62 17.58 -4.45
N VAL A 324 4.05 18.31 -5.41
CA VAL A 324 3.12 19.41 -5.13
C VAL A 324 1.82 18.88 -4.53
N VAL A 325 1.23 17.82 -5.08
CA VAL A 325 0.01 17.18 -4.56
C VAL A 325 0.22 16.75 -3.10
N ASN A 326 1.33 16.06 -2.81
CA ASN A 326 1.65 15.59 -1.46
C ASN A 326 1.94 16.72 -0.49
N LEU A 327 2.59 17.80 -0.95
CA LEU A 327 2.75 19.02 -0.17
C LEU A 327 1.40 19.63 0.21
N LEU A 328 0.41 19.63 -0.70
CA LEU A 328 -0.94 20.20 -0.48
C LEU A 328 -1.83 19.33 0.43
N ILE A 329 -1.57 18.03 0.53
CA ILE A 329 -2.27 17.12 1.46
C ILE A 329 -1.74 17.29 2.88
N GLY A 330 -0.42 17.53 3.03
CA GLY A 330 0.24 17.57 4.34
C GLY A 330 -0.31 18.59 5.37
N PRO A 331 -0.91 19.75 5.04
CA PRO A 331 -1.60 20.61 6.01
C PRO A 331 -2.76 19.92 6.76
N GLY A 332 -3.37 18.88 6.17
CA GLY A 332 -4.35 18.03 6.87
C GLY A 332 -3.73 17.08 7.90
N GLN A 333 -2.40 17.03 7.94
CA GLN A 333 -1.58 16.13 8.76
C GLN A 333 -0.82 16.90 9.83
N THR A 334 -0.19 18.02 9.44
CA THR A 334 0.70 18.84 10.26
C THR A 334 0.63 20.30 9.81
N ARG A 335 0.72 21.25 10.74
CA ARG A 335 0.71 22.67 10.42
C ARG A 335 2.05 23.11 9.87
N TYR A 336 2.07 23.64 8.65
CA TYR A 336 3.23 24.32 8.09
C TYR A 336 3.35 25.73 8.69
N GLY A 337 4.60 26.18 8.88
CA GLY A 337 4.88 27.56 9.24
C GLY A 337 4.44 28.54 8.16
N TRP A 338 4.18 29.80 8.55
CA TRP A 338 3.72 30.86 7.66
C TRP A 338 4.62 31.05 6.42
N GLN A 339 5.94 30.95 6.60
CA GLN A 339 6.91 31.04 5.50
C GLN A 339 6.71 29.91 4.48
N ASN A 340 6.55 28.67 4.93
CA ASN A 340 6.31 27.52 4.04
C ASN A 340 4.97 27.60 3.34
N TRP A 341 3.96 28.14 4.01
CA TRP A 341 2.67 28.41 3.36
C TRP A 341 2.81 29.40 2.19
N TRP A 342 3.56 30.49 2.38
CA TRP A 342 3.83 31.45 1.32
C TRP A 342 4.66 30.87 0.19
N ARG A 343 5.70 30.10 0.51
CA ARG A 343 6.52 29.40 -0.49
C ARG A 343 5.70 28.42 -1.29
N MET A 344 4.92 27.55 -0.63
CA MET A 344 3.98 26.63 -1.30
C MET A 344 3.08 27.38 -2.29
N ARG A 345 2.49 28.50 -1.88
CA ARG A 345 1.59 29.28 -2.76
C ARG A 345 2.29 29.90 -3.96
N ARG A 346 3.55 30.34 -3.81
CA ARG A 346 4.29 31.06 -4.85
C ARG A 346 5.15 30.16 -5.74
N GLU A 347 5.73 29.11 -5.17
CA GLU A 347 6.75 28.25 -5.78
C GLU A 347 6.15 26.91 -6.19
N ALA A 348 5.28 26.28 -5.38
CA ALA A 348 4.79 24.93 -5.64
C ALA A 348 3.50 24.90 -6.49
N ILE A 349 2.44 25.57 -6.04
CA ILE A 349 1.11 25.52 -6.66
C ILE A 349 1.10 25.86 -8.16
N PRO A 350 1.88 26.84 -8.68
CA PRO A 350 1.88 27.16 -10.10
C PRO A 350 2.23 25.98 -11.03
N HIS A 351 2.98 24.98 -10.56
CA HIS A 351 3.34 23.81 -11.36
C HIS A 351 2.14 22.95 -11.76
N LEU A 352 1.03 23.00 -11.01
CA LEU A 352 -0.21 22.27 -11.35
C LEU A 352 -0.91 22.79 -12.62
N ARG A 353 -0.54 23.96 -13.15
CA ARG A 353 -1.06 24.47 -14.43
C ARG A 353 -0.62 23.62 -15.62
N GLU A 354 0.49 22.94 -15.45
CA GLU A 354 1.27 22.36 -16.51
C GLU A 354 1.88 21.04 -16.00
N PRO A 355 1.02 20.07 -15.59
CA PRO A 355 1.40 19.00 -14.68
C PRO A 355 2.26 17.91 -15.32
N GLY A 356 2.30 17.84 -16.66
CA GLY A 356 3.06 16.81 -17.38
C GLY A 356 2.59 15.40 -17.10
N LEU A 357 1.26 15.20 -17.06
CA LEU A 357 0.62 13.89 -16.90
C LEU A 357 0.09 13.43 -18.25
N ASP A 358 0.19 12.14 -18.53
CA ASP A 358 -0.25 11.57 -19.80
C ASP A 358 -1.76 11.35 -19.85
N ASP A 359 -2.42 11.15 -18.69
CA ASP A 359 -3.86 11.00 -18.60
C ASP A 359 -4.55 12.39 -18.67
N PRO A 360 -5.42 12.63 -19.66
CA PRO A 360 -6.19 13.87 -19.76
C PRO A 360 -7.08 14.14 -18.53
N LEU A 361 -7.63 13.10 -17.89
CA LEU A 361 -8.47 13.23 -16.70
C LEU A 361 -7.65 13.69 -15.50
N GLU A 362 -6.44 13.14 -15.32
CA GLU A 362 -5.52 13.60 -14.28
C GLU A 362 -5.04 15.03 -14.55
N THR A 363 -4.78 15.38 -15.82
CA THR A 363 -4.42 16.74 -16.22
C THR A 363 -5.52 17.75 -15.88
N GLU A 364 -6.77 17.43 -16.18
CA GLU A 364 -7.91 18.26 -15.81
C GLU A 364 -8.04 18.35 -14.28
N ALA A 365 -7.86 17.24 -13.57
CA ALA A 365 -7.90 17.21 -12.11
C ALA A 365 -6.82 18.10 -11.48
N ALA A 366 -5.59 18.12 -12.01
CA ALA A 366 -4.54 19.02 -11.55
C ALA A 366 -4.92 20.50 -11.76
N ALA A 367 -5.53 20.85 -12.89
CA ALA A 367 -6.03 22.21 -13.15
C ALA A 367 -7.18 22.62 -12.21
N ARG A 368 -8.09 21.68 -11.89
CA ARG A 368 -9.15 21.88 -10.89
C ARG A 368 -8.56 22.07 -9.48
N LEU A 369 -7.56 21.26 -9.10
CA LEU A 369 -6.86 21.39 -7.83
C LEU A 369 -6.16 22.75 -7.70
N TYR A 370 -5.46 23.18 -8.75
CA TYR A 370 -4.85 24.51 -8.83
C TYR A 370 -5.88 25.64 -8.60
N SER A 371 -7.04 25.54 -9.25
CA SER A 371 -8.11 26.53 -9.15
C SER A 371 -8.74 26.57 -7.76
N ALA A 372 -8.99 25.39 -7.17
CA ALA A 372 -9.53 25.25 -5.83
C ALA A 372 -8.65 25.90 -4.77
N TRP A 373 -7.33 25.71 -4.85
CA TRP A 373 -6.35 26.30 -3.94
C TRP A 373 -6.11 27.81 -4.15
N ARG A 374 -6.41 28.33 -5.34
CA ARG A 374 -6.41 29.78 -5.61
C ARG A 374 -7.69 30.48 -5.15
N GLY A 375 -8.81 29.76 -5.09
CA GLY A 375 -10.15 30.25 -4.75
C GLY A 375 -10.67 29.82 -3.37
N ARG A 376 -12.00 29.80 -3.20
CA ARG A 376 -12.72 29.32 -1.99
C ARG A 376 -13.48 28.00 -2.24
N GLY A 377 -13.01 27.14 -3.13
CA GLY A 377 -13.72 25.92 -3.59
C GLY A 377 -13.24 24.64 -2.90
N GLY A 378 -13.71 24.35 -1.68
CA GLY A 378 -13.25 23.18 -0.92
C GLY A 378 -13.73 21.81 -1.45
N LYS A 379 -14.90 21.74 -2.10
CA LYS A 379 -15.43 20.49 -2.67
C LYS A 379 -14.66 20.04 -3.91
N ASP A 380 -14.35 20.98 -4.80
CA ASP A 380 -13.61 20.72 -6.05
C ASP A 380 -12.20 20.16 -5.78
N ALA A 381 -11.57 20.54 -4.66
CA ALA A 381 -10.26 20.01 -4.27
C ALA A 381 -10.30 18.52 -3.93
N GLN A 382 -11.34 18.03 -3.26
CA GLN A 382 -11.42 16.62 -2.86
C GLN A 382 -11.65 15.71 -4.06
N GLU A 383 -12.53 16.11 -4.97
CA GLU A 383 -12.77 15.36 -6.21
C GLU A 383 -11.54 15.35 -7.12
N ALA A 384 -10.86 16.49 -7.23
CA ALA A 384 -9.58 16.58 -7.93
C ALA A 384 -8.51 15.65 -7.32
N LEU A 385 -8.41 15.59 -5.99
CA LEU A 385 -7.49 14.67 -5.32
C LEU A 385 -7.86 13.20 -5.60
N ARG A 386 -9.14 12.82 -5.60
CA ARG A 386 -9.54 11.45 -5.95
C ARG A 386 -9.11 11.06 -7.36
N ALA A 387 -9.28 11.97 -8.32
CA ALA A 387 -8.84 11.74 -9.70
C ALA A 387 -7.31 11.68 -9.84
N LEU A 388 -6.55 12.25 -8.89
CA LEU A 388 -5.08 12.22 -8.84
C LEU A 388 -4.52 11.12 -7.92
N ARG A 389 -5.33 10.14 -7.53
CA ARG A 389 -4.95 9.11 -6.54
C ARG A 389 -3.63 8.40 -6.84
N ARG A 390 -3.31 8.19 -8.12
CA ARG A 390 -2.04 7.59 -8.56
C ARG A 390 -0.82 8.35 -8.02
N LEU A 391 -0.96 9.64 -7.72
CA LEU A 391 0.14 10.51 -7.26
C LEU A 391 0.24 10.65 -5.72
N TRP A 392 -0.69 10.11 -4.93
CA TRP A 392 -0.68 10.30 -3.47
C TRP A 392 -1.34 9.20 -2.63
N GLU A 393 -2.27 8.46 -3.22
CA GLU A 393 -2.94 7.36 -2.55
C GLU A 393 -2.05 6.12 -2.65
N GLU A 394 -1.99 5.38 -1.54
CA GLU A 394 -1.42 4.04 -1.41
C GLU A 394 -2.47 3.18 -0.73
#